data_AF-A0A1H5LPZ5-F1
#
_entry.id   AF-A0A1H5LPZ5-F1
#
_cell.length_a   1.000
_cell.length_b   1.000
_cell.length_c   1.000
_cell.angle_alpha   90.00
_cell.angle_beta   90.00
_cell.angle_gamma   90.00
#
_symmetry.space_group_name_H-M   'P 1'
#
loop_
_entity.id
_entity.type
_entity.pdbx_description
1 polymer ?
#
loop_
_entity_poly.entity_id
_entity_poly.type
_entity_poly.pdbx_seq_one_letter_code
_entity_poly.pdbx_strand_id
1 'polypeptide(L)' 'MRHRDIDYDVKEDEPSKWGWTIYPKKESGAPVRSETFYKSRDAALFACIRAIDDGLSQSGENLLDSNRRHLRPHGSV' A
#
# COMPACT_ATOMS: atom_id res chain seq x y z
N MET A 1 10.58 10.06 3.14
CA MET A 1 10.09 9.92 4.54
C MET A 1 10.08 8.44 4.89
N ARG A 2 10.15 8.06 6.17
CA ARG A 2 10.21 6.64 6.57
C ARG A 2 9.16 6.33 7.65
N HIS A 3 8.38 5.27 7.44
CA HIS A 3 7.38 4.81 8.40
C HIS A 3 7.50 3.29 8.56
N ARG A 4 7.64 2.80 9.81
CA ARG A 4 7.81 1.37 10.14
C ARG A 4 8.79 0.64 9.20
N ASP A 5 9.94 1.26 8.95
CA ASP A 5 11.03 0.70 8.14
C ASP A 5 10.74 0.60 6.61
N ILE A 6 9.65 1.21 6.17
CA ILE A 6 9.29 1.40 4.76
C ILE A 6 9.58 2.85 4.36
N ASP A 7 10.34 3.01 3.28
CA ASP A 7 10.57 4.31 2.67
C ASP A 7 9.38 4.71 1.80
N TYR A 8 8.94 5.95 1.91
CA TYR A 8 7.87 6.48 1.09
C TYR A 8 8.13 7.94 0.74
N ASP A 9 7.54 8.36 -0.37
CA ASP A 9 7.71 9.68 -0.94
C ASP A 9 6.36 10.22 -1.40
N VAL A 10 6.14 11.52 -1.20
CA VAL A 10 4.89 12.19 -1.58
C VAL A 10 5.29 13.34 -2.48
N LYS A 11 4.89 13.29 -3.75
CA LYS A 11 5.23 14.29 -4.76
C LYS A 11 3.98 14.90 -5.35
N GLU A 12 4.10 16.16 -5.72
CA GLU A 12 3.14 16.80 -6.62
C GLU A 12 3.57 16.48 -8.06
N ASP A 13 2.70 15.80 -8.80
CA ASP A 13 2.93 15.43 -10.20
C ASP A 13 2.46 16.57 -11.14
N GLU A 14 1.31 17.16 -10.79
CA GLU A 14 0.72 18.33 -11.44
C GLU A 14 0.18 19.27 -10.36
N PRO A 15 -0.02 20.58 -10.63
CA PRO A 15 -0.57 21.51 -9.65
C PRO A 15 -1.89 20.99 -9.07
N SER A 16 -1.94 20.82 -7.74
CA SER A 16 -3.08 20.21 -7.02
C SER A 16 -3.31 18.71 -7.29
N LYS A 17 -2.32 17.98 -7.79
CA LYS A 17 -2.31 16.52 -7.89
C LYS A 17 -1.11 15.95 -7.13
N TRP A 18 -1.40 15.56 -5.90
CA TRP A 18 -0.44 14.95 -4.99
C TRP A 18 -0.57 13.43 -5.06
N GLY A 19 0.51 12.76 -5.44
CA GLY A 19 0.65 11.31 -5.42
C GLY A 19 1.64 10.87 -4.35
N TRP A 20 1.63 9.58 -4.03
CA TRP A 20 2.61 8.96 -3.14
C TRP A 20 3.23 7.73 -3.79
N THR A 21 4.49 7.47 -3.47
CA THR A 21 5.25 6.29 -3.88
C THR A 21 5.84 5.64 -2.65
N ILE A 22 5.53 4.37 -2.44
CA ILE A 22 6.08 3.55 -1.38
C ILE A 22 7.18 2.67 -1.99
N TYR A 23 8.34 2.67 -1.34
CA TYR A 23 9.48 1.83 -1.65
C TYR A 23 9.57 0.75 -0.57
N PRO A 24 8.90 -0.40 -0.77
CA PRO A 24 9.10 -1.52 0.12
C PRO A 24 10.57 -1.97 0.03
N LYS A 25 11.09 -2.57 1.12
CA LYS A 25 12.48 -3.07 1.15
C LYS A 25 12.74 -3.98 -0.06
N LYS A 26 13.98 -3.93 -0.58
CA LYS A 26 14.43 -4.60 -1.82
C LYS A 26 14.07 -6.09 -1.97
N GLU A 27 13.77 -6.81 -0.88
CA GLU A 27 13.30 -8.21 -0.94
C GLU A 27 11.80 -8.35 -1.27
N SER A 28 11.00 -7.29 -1.16
CA SER A 28 9.53 -7.35 -1.17
C SER A 28 8.86 -6.78 -2.42
N GLY A 29 9.63 -6.41 -3.46
CA GLY A 29 9.08 -6.12 -4.79
C GLY A 29 9.13 -4.65 -5.25
N ALA A 30 8.48 -4.40 -6.39
CA ALA A 30 8.51 -3.13 -7.11
C ALA A 30 7.94 -1.96 -6.28
N PRO A 31 8.39 -0.71 -6.52
CA PRO A 31 7.82 0.46 -5.87
C PRO A 31 6.33 0.59 -6.16
N VAL A 32 5.54 0.78 -5.11
CA VAL A 32 4.07 0.93 -5.19
C VAL A 32 3.75 2.40 -5.35
N ARG A 33 3.05 2.75 -6.42
CA ARG A 33 2.63 4.13 -6.68
C ARG A 33 1.13 4.26 -6.44
N SER A 34 0.70 5.41 -5.92
CA SER A 34 -0.71 5.73 -5.81
C SER A 34 -1.33 5.88 -7.20
N GLU A 35 -2.36 5.10 -7.50
CA GLU A 35 -3.17 5.30 -8.71
C GLU A 35 -4.09 6.52 -8.59
N THR A 36 -4.41 6.92 -7.36
CA THR A 36 -5.26 8.09 -7.07
C THR A 36 -4.42 9.30 -6.69
N PHE A 37 -4.70 10.43 -7.35
CA PHE A 37 -4.12 11.73 -7.00
C PHE A 37 -5.04 12.50 -6.05
N TYR A 38 -4.43 13.21 -5.11
CA TYR A 38 -5.12 13.98 -4.08
C TYR A 38 -4.96 15.48 -4.32
N LYS A 39 -5.96 16.28 -3.91
CA LYS A 39 -5.92 17.74 -4.01
C LYS A 39 -4.96 18.41 -3.03
N SER A 40 -4.47 17.68 -2.04
CA SER A 40 -3.62 18.23 -0.98
C SER A 40 -2.58 17.21 -0.53
N ARG A 41 -1.40 17.71 -0.17
CA ARG A 41 -0.29 16.91 0.34
C ARG A 41 -0.68 16.08 1.55
N ASP A 42 -1.39 16.66 2.50
CA ASP A 42 -1.83 15.99 3.74
C ASP A 42 -2.77 14.82 3.46
N ALA A 43 -3.67 14.98 2.48
CA ALA A 43 -4.57 13.91 2.06
C ALA A 43 -3.80 12.74 1.42
N ALA A 44 -2.82 13.04 0.56
CA ALA A 44 -1.93 12.02 -0.01
C ALA A 44 -1.09 11.33 1.06
N LEU A 45 -0.55 12.08 2.02
CA LEU A 45 0.23 11.56 3.14
C LEU A 45 -0.61 10.62 4.03
N PHE A 46 -1.82 11.04 4.38
CA PHE A 46 -2.72 10.25 5.22
C PHE A 46 -3.18 8.96 4.52
N ALA A 47 -3.40 9.01 3.21
CA ALA A 47 -3.65 7.83 2.40
C ALA A 47 -2.43 6.90 2.32
N CYS A 48 -1.23 7.46 2.14
CA CYS A 48 0.02 6.69 2.09
C CYS A 48 0.28 5.95 3.41
N ILE A 49 0.13 6.63 4.55
CA ILE A 49 0.32 6.01 5.87
C ILE A 49 -0.71 4.91 6.11
N ARG A 50 -1.98 5.13 5.72
CA ARG A 50 -3.02 4.09 5.80
C ARG A 50 -2.68 2.88 4.92
N ALA A 51 -2.17 3.09 3.71
CA ALA A 51 -1.76 1.99 2.83
C ALA A 51 -0.58 1.18 3.40
N ILE A 52 0.34 1.83 4.11
CA ILE A 52 1.45 1.17 4.82
C ILE A 52 0.92 0.39 6.04
N ASP A 53 0.03 0.99 6.82
CA ASP A 53 -0.55 0.37 8.03
C ASP A 53 -1.44 -0.84 7.69
N ASP A 54 -2.20 -0.74 6.60
CA ASP A 54 -3.05 -1.80 6.06
C ASP A 54 -2.25 -2.93 5.38
N GLY A 55 -0.93 -2.76 5.23
CA GLY A 55 -0.06 -3.80 4.68
C GLY A 55 -0.10 -3.92 3.15
N LEU A 56 -0.43 -2.85 2.43
CA LEU A 56 -0.53 -2.77 0.96
C LEU A 56 -1.76 -3.49 0.34
N SER A 57 -2.94 -3.51 0.98
CA SER A 57 -4.13 -4.15 0.38
C SER A 57 -4.93 -3.29 -0.63
N GLN A 58 -4.45 -2.10 -1.05
CA GLN A 58 -5.31 -1.18 -1.83
C GLN A 58 -4.70 -0.48 -3.05
N SER A 59 -3.63 -0.99 -3.65
CA SER A 59 -3.21 -0.48 -4.97
C SER A 59 -2.58 -1.61 -5.77
N GLY A 60 -3.32 -2.05 -6.79
CA GLY A 60 -3.10 -3.29 -7.52
C GLY A 60 -4.12 -4.34 -7.09
N GLU A 61 -5.26 -4.36 -7.76
CA GLU A 61 -6.12 -5.53 -7.85
C GLU A 61 -5.26 -6.80 -7.97
N ASN A 62 -5.51 -7.81 -7.13
CA ASN A 62 -4.84 -9.13 -7.05
C ASN A 62 -3.73 -9.34 -5.99
N LEU A 63 -4.05 -9.17 -4.69
CA LEU A 63 -3.30 -9.90 -3.63
C LEU A 63 -4.18 -10.39 -2.46
N LEU A 64 -5.46 -10.68 -2.75
CA LEU A 64 -6.41 -11.29 -1.80
C LEU A 64 -6.96 -12.65 -2.25
N ASP A 65 -6.37 -13.30 -3.26
CA ASP A 65 -6.79 -14.66 -3.69
C ASP A 65 -5.77 -15.76 -3.33
N SER A 66 -5.07 -15.67 -2.19
CA SER A 66 -4.17 -16.78 -1.81
C SER A 66 -4.15 -17.20 -0.35
N ASN A 67 -4.98 -16.65 0.53
CA ASN A 67 -5.00 -17.13 1.92
C ASN A 67 -6.36 -17.11 2.63
N ARG A 68 -7.43 -17.54 1.94
CA ARG A 68 -8.74 -17.78 2.59
C ARG A 68 -9.29 -19.20 2.47
N ARG A 69 -8.45 -20.24 2.35
CA ARG A 69 -8.91 -21.65 2.44
C ARG A 69 -8.03 -22.63 3.22
N HIS A 70 -7.14 -22.17 4.10
CA HIS A 70 -6.53 -23.04 5.12
C HIS A 70 -7.21 -22.90 6.48
N LEU A 71 -8.48 -23.29 6.55
CA LEU A 71 -9.07 -23.82 7.77
C LEU A 71 -9.76 -25.13 7.39
N ARG A 72 -8.96 -26.20 7.33
CA ARG A 72 -9.46 -27.55 7.58
C ARG A 72 -9.94 -27.59 9.03
N PRO A 73 -11.20 -27.88 9.34
CA PRO A 73 -11.46 -28.62 10.55
C PRO A 73 -11.06 -30.07 10.27
N HIS A 74 -10.18 -30.54 11.15
CA HIS A 74 -9.97 -31.94 11.48
C HIS A 74 -11.18 -32.84 11.19
N GLY A 75 -10.92 -34.00 10.60
CA GLY A 75 -11.87 -35.09 10.61
C GLY A 75 -12.24 -35.49 12.04
N SER A 76 -13.46 -36.01 12.18
CA SER A 76 -13.82 -36.93 13.27
C SER A 76 -15.00 -37.76 12.79
N VAL A 77 -14.68 -39.05 12.58
CA VAL A 77 -15.46 -40.30 12.65
C VAL A 77 -16.85 -40.36 12.04
#